data_AF-A0AAU5K8M9-F1
#
_entry.id   AF-A0AAU5K8M9-F1
#
_cell.length_a   1.000
_cell.length_b   1.000
_cell.length_c   1.000
_cell.angle_alpha   90.00
_cell.angle_beta   90.00
_cell.angle_gamma   90.00
#
_symmetry.space_group_name_H-M   'P 1'
#
loop_
_entity.id
_entity.type
_entity.pdbx_description
1 polymer ?
#
loop_
_entity_poly.entity_id
_entity_poly.type
_entity_poly.pdbx_seq_one_letter_code
_entity_poly.pdbx_strand_id
1 'polypeptide(L)'
;MTETAALPGFAGRTYLFQVDNGAAFRNAYSADGTRLRWEGLGESAGQWEDVSLHVALVAPDVYFVSWTERSGLTVSHVMDLVTMTVRAFWTYEGEGGRVGELHTGTLEPLA
;
A
#
# COMPACT_ATOMS: atom_id res chain seq x y z
N MET A 1 29.87 -0.38 -11.74
CA MET A 1 28.85 -1.19 -12.45
C MET A 1 27.53 -0.92 -11.75
N THR A 2 26.65 -0.14 -12.35
CA THR A 2 25.32 0.12 -11.78
C THR A 2 24.41 -0.99 -12.28
N GLU A 3 24.19 -1.99 -11.44
CA GLU A 3 23.15 -2.97 -11.67
C GLU A 3 21.82 -2.20 -11.63
N THR A 4 21.09 -2.15 -12.73
CA THR A 4 19.72 -1.65 -12.72
C THR A 4 18.96 -2.55 -11.76
N ALA A 5 18.62 -2.05 -10.57
CA ALA A 5 17.85 -2.82 -9.60
C ALA A 5 16.58 -3.32 -10.29
N ALA A 6 16.31 -4.63 -10.17
CA ALA A 6 15.10 -5.21 -10.71
C ALA A 6 13.88 -4.46 -10.13
N LEU A 7 12.93 -4.11 -10.99
CA LEU A 7 11.71 -3.43 -10.56
C LEU A 7 10.92 -4.34 -9.60
N PRO A 8 10.29 -3.78 -8.56
CA PRO A 8 9.38 -4.55 -7.71
C PRO A 8 8.26 -5.18 -8.54
N GLY A 9 7.81 -6.38 -8.17
CA GLY A 9 6.78 -7.12 -8.89
C GLY A 9 5.44 -6.37 -9.05
N PHE A 10 5.16 -5.39 -8.19
CA PHE A 10 3.99 -4.52 -8.22
C PHE A 10 4.15 -3.26 -9.11
N ALA A 11 5.36 -2.96 -9.58
CA ALA A 11 5.62 -1.73 -10.33
C ALA A 11 4.78 -1.64 -11.61
N GLY A 12 4.20 -0.47 -11.86
CA GLY A 12 3.31 -0.20 -12.99
C GLY A 12 1.95 -0.90 -12.95
N ARG A 13 1.61 -1.59 -11.85
CA ARG A 13 0.34 -2.31 -11.71
C ARG A 13 -0.67 -1.48 -10.93
N THR A 14 -1.95 -1.79 -11.16
CA THR A 14 -3.05 -1.30 -10.36
C THR A 14 -3.75 -2.46 -9.68
N TYR A 15 -4.13 -2.28 -8.42
CA TYR A 15 -4.87 -3.28 -7.65
C TYR A 15 -6.11 -2.66 -7.01
N LEU A 16 -7.16 -3.47 -6.89
CA LEU A 16 -8.18 -3.28 -5.86
C LEU A 16 -7.64 -3.88 -4.56
N PHE A 17 -7.49 -3.05 -3.53
CA PHE A 17 -7.09 -3.45 -2.19
C PHE A 17 -8.31 -3.43 -1.28
N GLN A 18 -8.68 -4.60 -0.74
CA GLN A 18 -9.83 -4.75 0.17
C GLN A 18 -9.33 -5.15 1.55
N VAL A 19 -9.80 -4.45 2.58
CA VAL A 19 -9.35 -4.60 3.97
C VAL A 19 -10.43 -5.29 4.79
N ASP A 20 -10.04 -6.06 5.79
CA ASP A 20 -10.93 -6.81 6.70
C ASP A 20 -11.91 -5.92 7.49
N ASN A 21 -11.57 -4.65 7.70
CA ASN A 21 -12.47 -3.65 8.30
C ASN A 21 -13.52 -3.09 7.31
N GLY A 22 -13.55 -3.56 6.07
CA GLY A 22 -14.50 -3.13 5.03
C GLY A 22 -14.02 -1.96 4.17
N ALA A 23 -12.88 -1.34 4.48
CA ALA A 23 -12.27 -0.33 3.63
C ALA A 23 -11.79 -0.93 2.30
N ALA A 24 -11.88 -0.14 1.23
CA ALA A 24 -11.43 -0.55 -0.09
C ALA A 24 -10.80 0.61 -0.84
N PHE A 25 -9.73 0.31 -1.59
CA PHE A 25 -8.93 1.31 -2.30
C PHE A 25 -8.54 0.81 -3.69
N ARG A 26 -8.47 1.72 -4.66
CA ARG A 26 -7.75 1.50 -5.91
C ARG A 26 -6.33 2.00 -5.74
N ASN A 27 -5.36 1.09 -5.78
CA ASN A 27 -3.93 1.39 -5.62
C ASN A 27 -3.21 1.29 -6.96
N ALA A 28 -2.81 2.43 -7.53
CA ALA A 28 -2.04 2.51 -8.77
C ALA A 28 -0.57 2.81 -8.47
N TYR A 29 0.32 1.86 -8.75
CA TYR A 29 1.75 1.99 -8.53
C TYR A 29 2.45 2.57 -9.76
N SER A 30 3.42 3.47 -9.56
CA SER A 30 4.21 4.03 -10.65
C SER A 30 5.03 2.95 -11.37
N ALA A 31 5.39 3.22 -12.63
CA ALA A 31 6.16 2.28 -13.47
C ALA A 31 7.52 1.90 -12.86
N ASP A 32 8.09 2.76 -12.02
CA ASP A 32 9.35 2.50 -11.31
C ASP A 32 9.14 1.92 -9.89
N GLY A 33 7.89 1.76 -9.44
CA GLY A 33 7.53 1.23 -8.13
C GLY A 33 7.84 2.16 -6.94
N THR A 34 8.14 3.43 -7.19
CA THR A 34 8.53 4.40 -6.14
C THR A 34 7.39 5.27 -5.63
N ARG A 35 6.23 5.25 -6.31
CA ARG A 35 5.05 6.02 -5.93
C ARG A 35 3.80 5.18 -5.99
N LEU A 36 2.82 5.59 -5.19
CA LEU A 36 1.47 5.06 -5.18
C LEU A 36 0.50 6.22 -5.31
N ARG A 37 -0.51 6.06 -6.17
CA ARG A 37 -1.76 6.79 -6.06
C ARG A 37 -2.81 5.86 -5.48
N TRP A 38 -3.27 6.14 -4.27
CA TRP A 38 -4.40 5.43 -3.70
C TRP A 38 -5.66 6.27 -3.88
N GLU A 39 -6.78 5.62 -4.16
CA GLU A 39 -8.10 6.24 -4.27
C GLU A 39 -9.08 5.44 -3.42
N GLY A 40 -9.72 6.10 -2.46
CA GLY A 40 -10.73 5.52 -1.60
C GLY A 40 -11.97 5.11 -2.40
N LEU A 41 -12.55 3.98 -2.05
CA LEU A 41 -13.80 3.45 -2.60
C LEU A 41 -14.86 3.36 -1.49
N GLY A 42 -16.11 3.11 -1.87
CA GLY A 42 -17.22 2.99 -0.92
C GLY A 42 -17.41 4.26 -0.10
N GLU A 43 -17.35 4.15 1.24
CA GLU A 43 -17.51 5.29 2.15
C GLU A 43 -16.42 6.36 2.00
N SER A 44 -15.24 5.97 1.51
CA SER A 44 -14.10 6.87 1.26
C SER A 44 -14.03 7.41 -0.18
N ALA A 45 -15.09 7.21 -0.97
CA ALA A 45 -15.13 7.64 -2.36
C ALA A 45 -14.83 9.15 -2.53
N GLY A 46 -13.93 9.46 -3.46
CA GLY A 46 -13.47 10.82 -3.74
C GLY A 46 -12.23 11.25 -2.94
N GLN A 47 -11.83 10.49 -1.92
CA GLN A 47 -10.54 10.66 -1.25
C GLN A 47 -9.43 10.00 -2.07
N TRP A 48 -8.27 10.65 -2.18
CA TRP A 48 -7.10 10.11 -2.86
C TRP A 48 -5.84 10.86 -2.45
N GLU A 49 -4.70 10.20 -2.61
CA GLU A 49 -3.40 10.85 -2.49
C GLU A 49 -2.33 10.18 -3.36
N ASP A 50 -1.39 11.00 -3.86
CA ASP A 50 -0.14 10.55 -4.46
C ASP A 50 0.97 10.58 -3.39
N VAL A 51 1.53 9.42 -3.07
CA VAL A 51 2.53 9.24 -2.00
C VAL A 51 3.83 8.65 -2.54
N SER A 52 4.94 9.00 -1.89
CA SER A 52 6.24 8.35 -2.14
C SER A 52 6.38 7.10 -1.28
N LEU A 53 6.91 6.04 -1.85
CA LEU A 53 7.04 4.74 -1.20
C LEU A 53 8.46 4.52 -0.69
N HIS A 54 8.55 3.92 0.50
CA HIS A 54 9.74 3.24 1.00
C HIS A 54 9.54 1.73 0.83
N VAL A 55 10.43 1.08 0.09
CA VAL A 55 10.26 -0.32 -0.35
C VAL A 55 11.48 -1.15 0.02
N ALA A 56 11.24 -2.34 0.56
CA ALA A 56 12.25 -3.37 0.73
C ALA A 56 11.69 -4.73 0.31
N LEU A 57 12.46 -5.51 -0.45
CA LEU A 57 12.16 -6.93 -0.67
C LEU A 57 12.50 -7.70 0.60
N VAL A 58 11.56 -8.47 1.14
CA VAL A 58 11.76 -9.24 2.39
C VAL A 58 11.77 -10.74 2.16
N ALA A 59 11.15 -11.20 1.07
CA ALA A 59 11.27 -12.55 0.51
C ALA A 59 10.92 -12.48 -1.00
N PRO A 60 11.15 -13.53 -1.81
CA PRO A 60 10.73 -13.53 -3.22
C PRO A 60 9.25 -13.15 -3.37
N ASP A 61 8.98 -12.07 -4.11
CA ASP A 61 7.65 -11.48 -4.32
C ASP A 61 6.87 -11.08 -3.06
N VAL A 62 7.58 -10.89 -1.95
CA VAL A 62 7.05 -10.31 -0.71
C VAL A 62 7.81 -9.02 -0.40
N TYR A 63 7.06 -7.93 -0.27
CA TYR A 63 7.61 -6.58 -0.14
C TYR A 63 7.12 -5.94 1.15
N PHE A 64 8.04 -5.31 1.89
CA PHE A 64 7.68 -4.28 2.85
C PHE A 64 7.53 -2.96 2.08
N VAL A 65 6.35 -2.34 2.16
CA VAL A 65 6.04 -1.07 1.50
C VAL A 65 5.45 -0.11 2.51
N SER A 66 6.02 1.07 2.68
CA SER A 66 5.54 2.05 3.66
C SER A 66 5.54 3.46 3.10
N TRP A 67 4.60 4.27 3.55
CA TRP A 67 4.49 5.69 3.21
C TRP A 67 3.85 6.48 4.35
N THR A 68 3.91 7.80 4.22
CA THR A 68 3.20 8.74 5.07
C THR A 68 2.33 9.62 4.19
N GLU A 69 1.06 9.75 4.57
CA GLU A 69 0.09 10.63 3.94
C GLU A 69 0.23 12.06 4.46
N ARG A 70 -0.33 13.04 3.74
CA ARG A 70 -0.33 14.45 4.16
C ARG A 70 -0.99 14.66 5.52
N SER A 71 -1.93 13.81 5.88
CA SER A 71 -2.61 13.81 7.19
C SER A 71 -1.68 13.47 8.36
N GLY A 72 -0.50 12.90 8.09
CA GLY A 72 0.36 12.28 9.11
C GLY A 72 -0.04 10.83 9.44
N LEU A 73 -0.99 10.25 8.70
CA LEU A 73 -1.25 8.82 8.75
C LEU A 73 -0.05 8.09 8.12
N THR A 74 0.48 7.10 8.83
CA THR A 74 1.55 6.24 8.31
C THR A 74 0.99 4.86 8.01
N VAL A 75 1.27 4.35 6.82
CA VAL A 75 0.87 3.00 6.41
C VAL A 75 2.12 2.16 6.20
N SER A 76 2.08 0.92 6.66
CA SER A 76 3.08 -0.10 6.36
C SER A 76 2.39 -1.37 5.89
N HIS A 77 2.82 -1.92 4.78
CA HIS A 77 2.34 -3.16 4.19
C HIS A 77 3.45 -4.20 4.19
N VAL A 78 3.15 -5.42 4.61
CA VAL A 78 3.80 -6.62 4.08
C VAL A 78 2.90 -7.14 2.97
N MET A 79 3.27 -6.83 1.73
CA MET A 79 2.55 -7.18 0.51
C MET A 79 3.15 -8.46 -0.07
N ASP A 80 2.39 -9.55 0.01
CA ASP A 80 2.72 -10.84 -0.56
C ASP A 80 1.98 -11.01 -1.90
N LEU A 81 2.72 -10.87 -2.99
CA LEU A 81 2.17 -10.98 -4.35
C LEU A 81 1.98 -12.43 -4.80
N VAL A 82 2.54 -13.41 -4.09
CA VAL A 82 2.33 -14.84 -4.38
C VAL A 82 0.94 -15.25 -3.93
N THR A 83 0.53 -14.82 -2.74
CA THR A 83 -0.79 -15.12 -2.18
C THR A 83 -1.82 -14.02 -2.41
N MET A 84 -1.41 -12.88 -2.96
CA MET A 84 -2.25 -11.68 -3.14
C MET A 84 -2.86 -11.18 -1.82
N THR A 85 -2.06 -11.21 -0.76
CA THR A 85 -2.47 -10.76 0.57
C THR A 85 -1.57 -9.64 1.10
N VAL A 86 -2.12 -8.82 1.99
CA VAL A 86 -1.41 -7.73 2.64
C VAL A 86 -1.65 -7.81 4.15
N ARG A 87 -0.58 -7.74 4.94
CA ARG A 87 -0.70 -7.31 6.34
C ARG A 87 -0.42 -5.82 6.38
N ALA A 88 -1.41 -5.03 6.81
CA ALA A 88 -1.32 -3.58 6.85
C ALA A 88 -1.27 -3.10 8.31
N PHE A 89 -0.35 -2.20 8.62
CA PHE A 89 -0.31 -1.51 9.89
C PHE A 89 -0.51 -0.02 9.65
N TRP A 90 -1.57 0.53 10.25
CA TRP A 90 -1.90 1.96 10.15
C TRP A 90 -1.57 2.64 11.46
N THR A 91 -1.04 3.85 11.38
CA THR A 91 -0.89 4.71 12.55
C THR A 91 -1.44 6.09 12.24
N TYR A 92 -2.33 6.59 13.10
CA TYR A 92 -3.02 7.87 12.92
C TYR A 92 -3.27 8.55 14.28
N GLU A 93 -3.72 9.81 14.27
CA GLU A 93 -4.07 10.56 15.49
C GLU A 93 -5.50 10.20 15.94
N GLY A 94 -5.65 9.82 17.20
CA GLY A 94 -6.94 9.62 17.87
C GLY A 94 -7.09 10.53 19.11
N GLU A 95 -8.23 10.42 19.79
CA GLU A 95 -8.58 11.28 20.94
C GLU A 95 -7.56 11.21 22.10
N GLY A 96 -6.85 10.09 22.25
CA GLY A 96 -5.82 9.86 23.26
C GLY A 96 -4.36 9.90 22.77
N GLY A 97 -4.13 10.36 21.54
CA GLY A 97 -2.82 10.34 20.87
C GLY A 97 -2.74 9.33 19.72
N ARG A 98 -1.53 8.82 19.43
CA ARG A 98 -1.31 7.90 18.30
C ARG A 98 -2.01 6.56 18.51
N VAL A 99 -2.84 6.18 17.55
CA VAL A 99 -3.47 4.85 17.46
C VAL A 99 -2.73 4.01 16.44
N GLY A 100 -2.51 2.73 16.75
CA GLY A 100 -1.93 1.75 15.84
C GLY A 100 -2.91 0.60 15.60
N GLU A 101 -3.15 0.25 14.35
CA GLU A 101 -4.08 -0.82 13.97
C GLU A 101 -3.44 -1.77 12.97
N LEU A 102 -3.55 -3.06 13.26
CA LEU A 102 -3.18 -4.13 12.34
C LEU A 102 -4.43 -4.63 11.62
N HIS A 103 -4.36 -4.65 10.29
CA HIS A 103 -5.40 -5.13 9.40
C HIS A 103 -4.83 -6.16 8.44
N THR A 104 -5.70 -7.01 7.90
CA THR A 104 -5.39 -7.87 6.76
C THR A 104 -6.20 -7.40 5.56
N GLY A 105 -5.64 -7.56 4.36
CA GLY A 105 -6.39 -7.35 3.13
C GLY A 105 -5.93 -8.21 1.97
N THR A 106 -6.68 -8.12 0.87
CA THR A 106 -6.44 -8.84 -0.38
C THR A 106 -6.19 -7.88 -1.52
N LEU A 107 -5.40 -8.31 -2.50
CA LEU A 107 -5.13 -7.58 -3.73
C LEU A 107 -5.76 -8.29 -4.93
N GLU A 108 -6.57 -7.59 -5.69
CA GLU A 108 -7.05 -8.06 -6.99
C GLU A 108 -6.43 -7.18 -8.09
N PRO A 109 -5.66 -7.75 -9.03
CA PRO A 109 -5.13 -6.98 -10.16
C PRO A 109 -6.26 -6.39 -11.00
N LEU A 110 -6.15 -5.11 -11.32
CA LEU A 110 -7.04 -4.44 -12.26
C LEU A 110 -6.39 -4.38 -13.65
N ALA A 111 -7.22 -4.56 -14.68
CA ALA A 111 -6.82 -4.48 -16.08
C ALA A 111 -6.55 -3.04 -16.54
#